data_AF-A0A1E9J1A7-F1
#
_entry.id   AF-A0A1E9J1A7-F1
#
_cell.length_a   1.000
_cell.length_b   1.000
_cell.length_c   1.000
_cell.angle_alpha   90.00
_cell.angle_beta   90.00
_cell.angle_gamma   90.00
#
_symmetry.space_group_name_H-M   'P 1'
#
loop_
_entity.id
_entity.type
_entity.pdbx_description
1 polymer ?
#
loop_
_entity_poly.entity_id
_entity_poly.type
_entity_poly.pdbx_seq_one_letter_code
_entity_poly.pdbx_strand_id
1 'polypeptide(L)'
;MKKILGIFLLISCLGATTLYSQEISEKEGKKVLEQIRKEIQAEEKAKQKAIEDAEKAKEAEEKARIAAEKAEEKKGKKIIEDIRRDLNESLEEKVFRSENTPEARIAAAGAAFEIGKERMVFLKMEEEEIMKLEEVLGMEPDENRVFLSQKYDEVYDEFKSNNNEIELLLLENEKLNEYLNRLDK
;
A
#
# COMPACT_ATOMS: atom_id res chain seq x y z
N MET A 1 -11.98 81.73 -71.52
CA MET A 1 -12.38 81.05 -70.25
C MET A 1 -12.73 79.57 -70.37
N LYS A 2 -12.79 78.94 -71.57
CA LYS A 2 -13.19 77.51 -71.69
C LYS A 2 -12.05 76.48 -71.48
N LYS A 3 -10.77 76.87 -71.54
CA LYS A 3 -9.62 75.94 -71.41
C LYS A 3 -9.07 75.79 -69.97
N ILE A 4 -9.33 76.75 -69.09
CA ILE A 4 -8.86 76.74 -67.68
C ILE A 4 -9.78 75.89 -66.80
N LEU A 5 -11.06 75.77 -67.16
CA LEU A 5 -12.05 75.01 -66.39
C LEU A 5 -11.82 73.48 -66.43
N GLY A 6 -11.26 72.96 -67.52
CA GLY A 6 -10.96 71.52 -67.67
C GLY A 6 -9.77 71.04 -66.83
N ILE A 7 -8.77 71.91 -66.60
CA ILE A 7 -7.57 71.57 -65.82
C ILE A 7 -7.91 71.53 -64.32
N PHE A 8 -8.79 72.42 -63.85
CA PHE A 8 -9.26 72.42 -62.45
C PHE A 8 -10.05 71.15 -62.08
N LEU A 9 -10.85 70.63 -63.02
CA LEU A 9 -11.61 69.38 -62.86
C LEU A 9 -10.69 68.14 -62.77
N LEU A 10 -9.63 68.09 -63.57
CA LEU A 10 -8.65 67.00 -63.54
C LEU A 10 -7.85 66.99 -62.23
N ILE A 11 -7.40 68.15 -61.74
CA ILE A 11 -6.65 68.26 -60.47
C ILE A 11 -7.54 67.89 -59.27
N SER A 12 -8.83 68.25 -59.28
CA SER A 12 -9.76 67.83 -58.23
C SER A 12 -10.02 66.31 -58.20
N CYS A 13 -10.01 65.64 -59.35
CA CYS A 13 -10.16 64.18 -59.41
C CYS A 13 -8.90 63.43 -58.93
N LEU A 14 -7.70 63.98 -59.18
CA LEU A 14 -6.44 63.40 -58.69
C LEU A 14 -6.25 63.62 -57.17
N GLY A 15 -6.64 64.78 -56.62
CA GLY A 15 -6.58 65.03 -55.18
C GLY A 15 -7.64 64.27 -54.36
N ALA A 16 -8.84 64.09 -54.93
CA ALA A 16 -9.89 63.27 -54.32
C ALA A 16 -9.51 61.78 -54.29
N THR A 17 -8.84 61.26 -55.32
CA THR A 17 -8.40 59.85 -55.37
C THR A 17 -7.24 59.57 -54.42
N THR A 18 -6.29 60.49 -54.21
CA THR A 18 -5.20 60.31 -53.23
C THR A 18 -5.71 60.31 -51.79
N LEU A 19 -6.66 61.18 -51.44
CA LEU A 19 -7.28 61.20 -50.11
C LEU A 19 -8.15 59.97 -49.87
N TYR A 20 -8.89 59.51 -50.89
CA TYR A 20 -9.68 58.28 -50.80
C TYR A 20 -8.79 57.03 -50.67
N SER A 21 -7.67 56.95 -51.40
CA SER A 21 -6.69 55.87 -51.25
C SER A 21 -5.97 55.89 -49.90
N GLN A 22 -5.70 57.08 -49.34
CA GLN A 22 -5.12 57.22 -48.01
C GLN A 22 -6.11 56.79 -46.91
N GLU A 23 -7.39 57.19 -46.99
CA GLU A 23 -8.46 56.71 -46.09
C GLU A 23 -8.71 55.20 -46.22
N ILE A 24 -8.64 54.64 -47.44
CA ILE A 24 -8.73 53.18 -47.66
C ILE A 24 -7.54 52.50 -46.96
N SER A 25 -6.32 53.03 -47.10
CA SER A 25 -5.12 52.48 -46.45
C SER A 25 -5.18 52.56 -44.91
N GLU A 26 -5.77 53.61 -44.34
CA GLU A 26 -5.96 53.74 -42.89
C GLU A 26 -7.05 52.81 -42.36
N LYS A 27 -8.13 52.61 -43.12
CA LYS A 27 -9.20 51.64 -42.77
C LYS A 27 -8.68 50.20 -42.84
N GLU A 28 -7.84 49.88 -43.82
CA GLU A 28 -7.17 48.59 -43.93
C GLU A 28 -6.12 48.40 -42.83
N GLY A 29 -5.31 49.42 -42.54
CA GLY A 29 -4.35 49.40 -41.43
C GLY A 29 -5.02 49.19 -40.07
N LYS A 30 -6.16 49.83 -39.82
CA LYS A 30 -6.97 49.59 -38.60
C LYS A 30 -7.48 48.15 -38.50
N LYS A 31 -7.93 47.54 -39.61
CA LYS A 31 -8.36 46.14 -39.63
C LYS A 31 -7.21 45.18 -39.33
N VAL A 32 -6.03 45.43 -39.89
CA VAL A 32 -4.82 44.62 -39.64
C VAL A 32 -4.39 44.74 -38.17
N LEU A 33 -4.39 45.93 -37.60
CA LEU A 33 -4.09 46.14 -36.18
C LEU A 33 -5.10 45.45 -35.25
N GLU A 34 -6.37 45.43 -35.63
CA GLU A 34 -7.41 44.72 -34.87
C GLU A 34 -7.23 43.19 -34.94
N GLN A 35 -6.83 42.65 -36.09
CA GLN A 35 -6.49 41.23 -36.25
C GLN A 35 -5.26 40.86 -35.40
N ILE A 36 -4.17 41.64 -35.47
CA ILE A 36 -2.97 41.44 -34.65
C ILE A 36 -3.32 41.48 -33.15
N ARG A 37 -4.18 42.42 -32.71
CA ARG A 37 -4.63 42.47 -31.31
C ARG A 37 -5.40 41.22 -30.90
N LYS A 38 -6.28 40.69 -31.77
CA LYS A 38 -7.03 39.45 -31.50
C LYS A 38 -6.11 38.22 -31.45
N GLU A 39 -5.11 38.15 -32.33
CA GLU A 39 -4.10 37.08 -32.34
C GLU A 39 -3.22 37.11 -31.08
N ILE A 40 -2.72 38.29 -30.68
CA ILE A 40 -1.96 38.45 -29.45
C ILE A 40 -2.79 38.01 -28.23
N GLN A 41 -4.06 38.43 -28.14
CA GLN A 41 -4.93 38.01 -27.04
C GLN A 41 -5.22 36.50 -27.05
N ALA A 42 -5.35 35.89 -28.24
CA ALA A 42 -5.54 34.45 -28.36
C ALA A 42 -4.26 33.69 -27.96
N GLU A 43 -3.08 34.18 -28.35
CA GLU A 43 -1.78 33.62 -28.00
C GLU A 43 -1.51 33.75 -26.49
N GLU A 44 -1.80 34.91 -25.87
CA GLU A 44 -1.70 35.11 -24.43
C GLU A 44 -2.63 34.18 -23.65
N LYS A 45 -3.90 34.03 -24.09
CA LYS A 45 -4.83 33.06 -23.49
C LYS A 45 -4.35 31.62 -23.64
N ALA A 46 -3.78 31.26 -24.79
CA ALA A 46 -3.22 29.93 -25.01
C ALA A 46 -2.00 29.66 -24.11
N LYS A 47 -1.09 30.64 -23.97
CA LYS A 47 0.05 30.57 -23.04
C LYS A 47 -0.40 30.45 -21.59
N GLN A 48 -1.39 31.23 -21.17
CA GLN A 48 -1.92 31.18 -19.81
C GLN A 48 -2.60 29.83 -19.53
N LYS A 49 -3.36 29.31 -20.49
CA LYS A 49 -3.96 27.97 -20.37
C LYS A 49 -2.90 26.87 -20.30
N ALA A 50 -1.83 26.96 -21.09
CA ALA A 50 -0.73 26.00 -21.04
C ALA A 50 0.00 26.02 -19.68
N ILE A 51 0.15 27.19 -19.06
CA ILE A 51 0.70 27.33 -17.71
C ILE A 51 -0.24 26.70 -16.68
N GLU A 52 -1.53 27.00 -16.73
CA GLU A 52 -2.53 26.45 -15.81
C GLU A 52 -2.63 24.92 -15.93
N ASP A 53 -2.62 24.39 -17.14
CA ASP A 53 -2.66 22.94 -17.39
C ASP A 53 -1.37 22.26 -16.90
N ALA A 54 -0.21 22.90 -17.06
CA ALA A 54 1.07 22.41 -16.53
C ALA A 54 1.11 22.44 -14.99
N GLU A 55 0.56 23.48 -14.34
CA GLU A 55 0.45 23.56 -12.88
C GLU A 55 -0.51 22.48 -12.35
N LYS A 56 -1.67 22.29 -12.98
CA LYS A 56 -2.59 21.20 -12.63
C LYS A 56 -1.95 19.82 -12.77
N ALA A 57 -1.16 19.60 -13.83
CA ALA A 57 -0.43 18.36 -14.02
C ALA A 57 0.60 18.12 -12.90
N LYS A 58 1.38 19.15 -12.53
CA LYS A 58 2.33 19.07 -11.41
C LYS A 58 1.64 18.83 -10.07
N GLU A 59 0.52 19.50 -9.80
CA GLU A 59 -0.26 19.25 -8.58
C GLU A 59 -0.82 17.83 -8.54
N ALA A 60 -1.32 17.31 -9.66
CA ALA A 60 -1.85 15.96 -9.74
C ALA A 60 -0.75 14.91 -9.51
N GLU A 61 0.43 15.12 -10.11
CA GLU A 61 1.62 14.28 -9.90
C GLU A 61 2.08 14.30 -8.44
N GLU A 62 2.17 15.48 -7.82
CA GLU A 62 2.56 15.61 -6.41
C GLU A 62 1.54 14.96 -5.47
N LYS A 63 0.24 15.14 -5.73
CA LYS A 63 -0.82 14.46 -4.97
C LYS A 63 -0.73 12.94 -5.11
N ALA A 64 -0.42 12.43 -6.30
CA ALA A 64 -0.21 10.99 -6.53
C ALA A 64 1.03 10.47 -5.78
N ARG A 65 2.14 11.23 -5.78
CA ARG A 65 3.36 10.90 -5.04
C ARG A 65 3.11 10.83 -3.54
N ILE A 66 2.46 11.85 -2.97
CA ILE A 66 2.09 11.88 -1.55
C ILE A 66 1.15 10.73 -1.19
N ALA A 67 0.20 10.39 -2.07
CA ALA A 67 -0.71 9.27 -1.83
C ALA A 67 0.04 7.92 -1.83
N ALA A 68 1.00 7.74 -2.73
CA ALA A 68 1.85 6.55 -2.77
C ALA A 68 2.72 6.45 -1.51
N GLU A 69 3.37 7.54 -1.11
CA GLU A 69 4.20 7.59 0.11
C GLU A 69 3.36 7.28 1.37
N LYS A 70 2.16 7.86 1.50
CA LYS A 70 1.24 7.55 2.61
C LYS A 70 0.79 6.09 2.60
N ALA A 71 0.66 5.46 1.42
CA ALA A 71 0.32 4.05 1.33
C ALA A 71 1.49 3.16 1.80
N GLU A 72 2.73 3.52 1.46
CA GLU A 72 3.92 2.84 1.98
C GLU A 72 4.10 3.05 3.48
N GLU A 73 3.90 4.27 3.99
CA GLU A 73 3.95 4.55 5.42
C GLU A 73 2.92 3.71 6.20
N LYS A 74 1.69 3.57 5.68
CA LYS A 74 0.67 2.70 6.27
C LYS A 74 1.09 1.22 6.28
N LYS A 75 1.71 0.74 5.20
CA LYS A 75 2.25 -0.64 5.15
C LYS A 75 3.36 -0.82 6.19
N GLY A 76 4.29 0.13 6.28
CA GLY A 76 5.36 0.12 7.28
C GLY A 76 4.82 0.13 8.72
N LYS A 77 3.84 0.99 9.02
CA LYS A 77 3.16 1.02 10.33
C LYS A 77 2.51 -0.31 10.66
N LYS A 78 1.79 -0.92 9.71
CA LYS A 78 1.17 -2.23 9.89
C LYS A 78 2.21 -3.31 10.22
N ILE A 79 3.32 -3.36 9.49
CA ILE A 79 4.41 -4.31 9.76
C ILE A 79 4.98 -4.13 11.17
N ILE A 80 5.22 -2.88 11.60
CA ILE A 80 5.73 -2.59 12.94
C ILE A 80 4.72 -3.01 14.02
N GLU A 81 3.43 -2.78 13.79
CA GLU A 81 2.36 -3.20 14.70
C GLU A 81 2.26 -4.72 14.79
N ASP A 82 2.36 -5.42 13.66
CA ASP A 82 2.38 -6.89 13.60
C ASP A 82 3.57 -7.46 14.38
N ILE A 83 4.77 -6.88 14.23
CA ILE A 83 5.96 -7.28 15.00
C ILE A 83 5.77 -7.02 16.49
N ARG A 84 5.32 -5.83 16.88
CA ARG A 84 5.10 -5.48 18.30
C ARG A 84 4.10 -6.41 18.95
N ARG A 85 3.05 -6.75 18.22
CA ARG A 85 2.03 -7.69 18.66
C ARG A 85 2.62 -9.09 18.83
N ASP A 86 3.36 -9.58 17.82
CA ASP A 86 3.99 -10.89 17.90
C ASP A 86 5.00 -11.01 19.05
N LEU A 87 5.73 -9.94 19.37
CA LEU A 87 6.67 -9.96 20.50
C LEU A 87 5.99 -9.93 21.87
N ASN A 88 4.78 -9.38 21.98
CA ASN A 88 4.09 -9.18 23.25
C ASN A 88 2.99 -10.21 23.53
N GLU A 89 2.50 -10.92 22.51
CA GLU A 89 1.50 -11.96 22.66
C GLU A 89 2.09 -13.23 23.30
N SER A 90 1.26 -13.91 24.09
CA SER A 90 1.61 -15.22 24.63
C SER A 90 1.69 -16.26 23.50
N LEU A 91 2.40 -17.36 23.75
CA LEU A 91 2.43 -18.48 22.78
C LEU A 91 1.02 -19.02 22.51
N GLU A 92 0.17 -19.06 23.53
CA GLU A 92 -1.24 -19.45 23.43
C GLU A 92 -2.02 -18.54 22.48
N GLU A 93 -1.91 -17.21 22.64
CA GLU A 93 -2.60 -16.25 21.79
C GLU A 93 -2.14 -16.35 20.34
N LYS A 94 -0.85 -16.60 20.10
CA LYS A 94 -0.32 -16.86 18.74
C LYS A 94 -0.95 -18.07 18.08
N VAL A 95 -1.21 -19.14 18.84
CA VAL A 95 -1.89 -20.35 18.35
C VAL A 95 -3.34 -20.02 18.00
N PHE A 96 -4.08 -19.33 18.87
CA PHE A 96 -5.48 -19.01 18.61
C PHE A 96 -5.70 -17.96 17.52
N ARG A 97 -4.73 -17.05 17.32
CA ARG A 97 -4.72 -16.07 16.22
C ARG A 97 -4.45 -16.70 14.85
N SER A 98 -3.87 -17.90 14.81
CA SER A 98 -3.57 -18.59 13.54
C SER A 98 -4.84 -18.79 12.70
N GLU A 99 -4.67 -18.98 11.38
CA GLU A 99 -5.81 -19.25 10.51
C GLU A 99 -6.65 -20.41 11.07
N ASN A 100 -7.97 -20.31 10.96
CA ASN A 100 -8.89 -21.31 11.51
C ASN A 100 -8.99 -22.57 10.63
N THR A 101 -7.86 -23.01 10.08
CA THR A 101 -7.71 -24.29 9.38
C THR A 101 -6.99 -25.28 10.28
N PRO A 102 -7.31 -26.58 10.21
CA PRO A 102 -6.60 -27.61 10.98
C PRO A 102 -5.09 -27.54 10.81
N GLU A 103 -4.61 -27.35 9.58
CA GLU A 103 -3.19 -27.35 9.23
C GLU A 103 -2.45 -26.15 9.84
N ALA A 104 -3.04 -24.95 9.75
CA ALA A 104 -2.42 -23.75 10.33
C ALA A 104 -2.37 -23.82 11.85
N ARG A 105 -3.42 -24.36 12.49
CA ARG A 105 -3.46 -24.55 13.94
C ARG A 105 -2.44 -25.57 14.43
N ILE A 106 -2.31 -26.70 13.73
CA ILE A 106 -1.28 -27.72 14.04
C ILE A 106 0.12 -27.11 13.94
N ALA A 107 0.38 -26.36 12.86
CA ALA A 107 1.68 -25.70 12.67
C ALA A 107 1.97 -24.66 13.77
N ALA A 108 0.99 -23.82 14.11
CA ALA A 108 1.15 -22.80 15.15
C ALA A 108 1.35 -23.43 16.54
N ALA A 109 0.56 -24.46 16.88
CA ALA A 109 0.72 -25.20 18.13
C ALA A 109 2.07 -25.91 18.19
N GLY A 110 2.51 -26.53 17.10
CA GLY A 110 3.83 -27.15 17.00
C GLY A 110 4.96 -26.16 17.26
N ALA A 111 4.91 -24.97 16.66
CA ALA A 111 5.87 -23.91 16.91
C ALA A 111 5.86 -23.43 18.38
N ALA A 112 4.67 -23.32 18.98
CA ALA A 112 4.54 -22.96 20.40
C ALA A 112 5.18 -24.01 21.33
N PHE A 113 4.97 -25.30 21.05
CA PHE A 113 5.62 -26.37 21.80
C PHE A 113 7.13 -26.41 21.59
N GLU A 114 7.67 -26.24 20.38
CA GLU A 114 9.15 -26.19 20.22
C GLU A 114 9.78 -25.03 21.01
N ILE A 115 9.16 -23.85 21.03
CA ILE A 115 9.60 -22.74 21.89
C ILE A 115 9.48 -23.11 23.37
N GLY A 116 8.39 -23.77 23.76
CA GLY A 116 8.19 -24.26 25.13
C GLY A 116 9.29 -25.23 25.57
N LYS A 117 9.66 -26.16 24.69
CA LYS A 117 10.71 -27.15 24.91
C LYS A 117 12.08 -26.50 25.11
N GLU A 118 12.43 -25.51 24.29
CA GLU A 118 13.66 -24.73 24.47
C GLU A 118 13.71 -24.06 25.85
N ARG A 119 12.59 -23.49 26.31
CA ARG A 119 12.48 -22.89 27.65
C ARG A 119 12.58 -23.94 28.76
N MET A 120 12.02 -25.13 28.55
CA MET A 120 12.06 -26.22 29.54
C MET A 120 13.46 -26.78 29.74
N VAL A 121 14.38 -26.68 28.77
CA VAL A 121 15.77 -27.14 28.97
C VAL A 121 16.42 -26.41 30.15
N PHE A 122 16.22 -25.10 30.25
CA PHE A 122 16.75 -24.31 31.35
C PHE A 122 16.07 -24.64 32.67
N LEU A 123 14.74 -24.69 32.68
CA LEU A 123 13.96 -25.02 33.89
C LEU A 123 14.29 -26.42 34.43
N LYS A 124 14.48 -27.43 33.56
CA LYS A 124 14.89 -28.78 34.00
C LYS A 124 16.21 -28.74 34.76
N MET A 125 17.18 -27.93 34.32
CA MET A 125 18.45 -27.77 35.04
C MET A 125 18.27 -27.09 36.40
N GLU A 126 17.43 -26.04 36.48
CA GLU A 126 17.12 -25.37 37.75
C GLU A 126 16.38 -26.30 38.72
N GLU A 127 15.41 -27.07 38.23
CA GLU A 127 14.68 -28.06 39.00
C GLU A 127 15.61 -29.15 39.55
N GLU A 128 16.58 -29.63 38.76
CA GLU A 128 17.63 -30.53 39.23
C GLU A 128 18.57 -29.91 40.28
N GLU A 129 18.92 -28.63 40.13
CA GLU A 129 19.76 -27.92 41.09
C GLU A 129 19.05 -27.75 42.43
N ILE A 130 17.75 -27.44 42.41
CA ILE A 130 16.91 -27.38 43.61
C ILE A 130 16.94 -28.72 44.35
N MET A 131 16.77 -29.84 43.65
CA MET A 131 16.83 -31.18 44.27
C MET A 131 18.17 -31.45 44.95
N LYS A 132 19.28 -31.11 44.28
CA LYS A 132 20.64 -31.27 44.85
C LYS A 132 20.85 -30.40 46.08
N LEU A 133 20.32 -29.18 46.09
CA LEU A 133 20.42 -28.27 47.24
C LEU A 133 19.61 -28.79 48.43
N GLU A 134 18.40 -29.29 48.21
CA GLU A 134 17.57 -29.90 49.26
C GLU A 134 18.27 -31.10 49.90
N GLU A 135 18.88 -31.97 49.08
CA GLU A 135 19.66 -33.12 49.56
C GLU A 135 20.82 -32.67 50.45
N VAL A 136 21.61 -31.68 50.00
CA VAL A 136 22.74 -31.12 50.78
C VAL A 136 22.27 -30.48 52.09
N LEU A 137 21.09 -29.86 52.09
CA LEU A 137 20.50 -29.24 53.27
C LEU A 137 19.82 -30.26 54.22
N GLY A 138 19.78 -31.55 53.86
CA GLY A 138 19.11 -32.58 54.64
C GLY A 138 17.60 -32.40 54.70
N MET A 139 17.02 -31.74 53.69
CA MET A 139 15.58 -31.58 53.56
C MET A 139 14.98 -32.87 53.01
N GLU A 140 13.83 -33.26 53.55
CA GLU A 140 13.08 -34.39 53.03
C GLU A 140 12.40 -33.95 51.71
N PRO A 141 12.62 -34.69 50.59
CA PRO A 141 11.99 -34.34 49.33
C PRO A 141 10.47 -34.50 49.43
N ASP A 142 9.73 -33.52 48.92
CA ASP A 142 8.28 -33.61 48.83
C ASP A 142 7.88 -34.62 47.75
N GLU A 143 7.34 -35.77 48.17
CA GLU A 143 6.86 -36.83 47.26
C GLU A 143 5.71 -36.39 46.36
N ASN A 144 4.98 -35.33 46.72
CA ASN A 144 3.88 -34.79 45.91
C ASN A 144 4.34 -33.66 44.97
N ARG A 145 5.63 -33.32 44.97
CA ARG A 145 6.15 -32.28 44.10
C ARG A 145 6.04 -32.72 42.64
N VAL A 146 5.31 -31.93 41.88
CA VAL A 146 5.23 -32.06 40.41
C VAL A 146 5.94 -30.88 39.78
N PHE A 147 6.99 -31.18 39.04
CA PHE A 147 7.77 -30.17 38.33
C PHE A 147 7.04 -29.65 37.10
N LEU A 148 7.34 -28.40 36.72
CA LEU A 148 6.71 -27.81 35.54
C LEU A 148 7.17 -28.55 34.28
N SER A 149 8.43 -28.98 34.26
CA SER A 149 8.99 -29.76 33.15
C SER A 149 8.28 -31.10 32.93
N GLN A 150 7.86 -31.77 34.01
CA GLN A 150 7.09 -33.01 33.94
C GLN A 150 5.70 -32.78 33.32
N LYS A 151 4.98 -31.77 33.82
CA LYS A 151 3.67 -31.39 33.24
C LYS A 151 3.80 -31.00 31.78
N TYR A 152 4.88 -30.31 31.43
CA TYR A 152 5.15 -29.95 30.06
C TYR A 152 5.35 -31.18 29.17
N ASP A 153 6.16 -32.14 29.60
CA ASP A 153 6.42 -33.37 28.84
C ASP A 153 5.13 -34.19 28.63
N GLU A 154 4.30 -34.33 29.67
CA GLU A 154 3.00 -34.99 29.60
C GLU A 154 2.08 -34.35 28.54
N VAL A 155 1.91 -33.03 28.60
CA VAL A 155 1.06 -32.29 27.66
C VAL A 155 1.63 -32.32 26.24
N TYR A 156 2.96 -32.26 26.09
CA TYR A 156 3.61 -32.31 24.79
C TYR A 156 3.47 -33.69 24.12
N ASP A 157 3.54 -34.78 24.89
CA ASP A 157 3.33 -36.12 24.36
C ASP A 157 1.87 -36.39 24.00
N GLU A 158 0.91 -35.88 24.79
CA GLU A 158 -0.51 -35.90 24.43
C GLU A 158 -0.76 -35.13 23.12
N PHE A 159 -0.17 -33.93 23.00
CA PHE A 159 -0.25 -33.12 21.79
C PHE A 159 0.29 -33.86 20.55
N LYS A 160 1.46 -34.51 20.65
CA LYS A 160 2.01 -35.30 19.54
C LYS A 160 1.08 -36.45 19.15
N SER A 161 0.54 -37.17 20.14
CA SER A 161 -0.38 -38.28 19.89
C SER A 161 -1.61 -37.80 19.14
N ASN A 162 -2.24 -36.73 19.62
CA ASN A 162 -3.45 -36.15 19.03
C ASN A 162 -3.19 -35.61 17.61
N ASN A 163 -2.04 -34.97 17.38
CA ASN A 163 -1.70 -34.47 16.04
C ASN A 163 -1.50 -35.59 15.03
N ASN A 164 -0.84 -36.69 15.41
CA ASN A 164 -0.68 -37.85 14.54
C ASN A 164 -2.05 -38.42 14.13
N GLU A 165 -3.00 -38.46 15.07
CA GLU A 165 -4.37 -38.89 14.77
C GLU A 165 -5.07 -37.93 13.80
N ILE A 166 -4.93 -36.61 14.00
CA ILE A 166 -5.51 -35.62 13.09
C ILE A 166 -4.92 -35.73 11.68
N GLU A 167 -3.61 -35.90 11.54
CA GLU A 167 -2.96 -36.09 10.23
C GLU A 167 -3.50 -37.32 9.49
N LEU A 168 -3.72 -38.42 10.20
CA LEU A 168 -4.33 -39.63 9.63
C LEU A 168 -5.77 -39.36 9.15
N LEU A 169 -6.57 -38.66 9.95
CA LEU A 169 -7.95 -38.30 9.60
C LEU A 169 -8.01 -37.34 8.40
N LEU A 170 -7.07 -36.39 8.29
CA LEU A 170 -6.98 -35.49 7.13
C LEU A 170 -6.70 -36.28 5.85
N LEU A 171 -5.75 -37.22 5.90
CA LEU A 171 -5.42 -38.10 4.77
C LEU A 171 -6.62 -38.99 4.37
N GLU A 172 -7.38 -39.51 5.34
CA GLU A 172 -8.58 -40.29 5.06
C GLU A 172 -9.67 -39.44 4.41
N ASN A 173 -9.91 -38.23 4.91
CA ASN A 173 -10.86 -37.29 4.31
C ASN A 173 -10.50 -36.92 2.87
N GLU A 174 -9.22 -36.71 2.57
CA GLU A 174 -8.75 -36.44 1.20
C GLU A 174 -9.12 -37.60 0.26
N LYS A 175 -8.83 -38.85 0.67
CA LYS A 175 -9.19 -40.04 -0.12
C LYS A 175 -10.71 -40.17 -0.33
N LEU A 176 -11.50 -39.92 0.72
CA LEU A 176 -12.96 -39.96 0.63
C LEU A 176 -13.50 -38.90 -0.35
N ASN A 177 -12.96 -37.68 -0.29
CA ASN A 177 -13.31 -36.60 -1.22
C ASN A 177 -12.95 -36.95 -2.67
N GLU A 178 -11.80 -37.60 -2.91
CA GLU A 178 -11.48 -38.11 -4.24
C GLU A 178 -12.50 -39.14 -4.74
N TYR A 179 -12.91 -40.09 -3.89
CA TYR A 179 -13.91 -41.09 -4.26
C TYR A 179 -15.26 -40.45 -4.59
N LEU A 180 -15.73 -39.49 -3.78
CA LEU A 180 -16.96 -38.75 -4.04
C LEU A 180 -16.89 -38.00 -5.37
N ASN A 181 -15.79 -37.30 -5.64
CA ASN A 181 -15.57 -36.58 -6.90
C ASN A 181 -15.55 -37.50 -8.14
N ARG A 182 -15.20 -38.79 -7.98
CA ARG A 182 -15.26 -39.79 -9.06
C ARG A 182 -16.68 -40.31 -9.28
N LEU A 183 -17.51 -40.36 -8.23
CA LEU A 183 -18.90 -40.81 -8.31
C LEU A 183 -19.83 -39.72 -8.86
N ASP A 184 -19.50 -38.45 -8.67
CA ASP A 184 -20.25 -37.31 -9.20
C ASP A 184 -20.03 -37.07 -10.72
N LYS A 185 -19.13 -37.81 -11.37
CA LYS A 185 -18.86 -37.76 -12.83
C LYS A 185 -19.56 -38.89 -13.57
#